data_AF-A0A9D5M873-F1
#
_entry.id   AF-A0A9D5M873-F1
#
_cell.length_a   1.000
_cell.length_b   1.000
_cell.length_c   1.000
_cell.angle_alpha   90.00
_cell.angle_beta   90.00
_cell.angle_gamma   90.00
#
_symmetry.space_group_name_H-M   'P 1'
#
loop_
_entity.id
_entity.type
_entity.pdbx_description
1 polymer ?
#
loop_
_entity_poly.entity_id
_entity_poly.type
_entity_poly.pdbx_seq_one_letter_code
_entity_poly.pdbx_strand_id
1 'polypeptide(L)'
;MKLYIGGAYQGQAEMAQAENPGMPLYRDFHETIRKAVLAEGRDPLAFAAAFCRDHPDAVVIANEVGAGVVPMAAEDRAFREAVGRVLCVLARNAEQVTRCICGIGVRIK
;
A
#
# COMPACT_ATOMS: atom_id res chain seq x y z
N MET A 1 -10.63 -3.46 -7.07
CA MET A 1 -9.72 -2.78 -6.11
C MET A 1 -8.83 -1.83 -6.89
N LYS A 2 -8.56 -0.64 -6.36
CA LYS A 2 -7.60 0.33 -6.93
C LYS A 2 -6.50 0.62 -5.92
N LEU A 3 -5.26 0.75 -6.38
CA LEU A 3 -4.09 0.93 -5.53
C LEU A 3 -3.36 2.23 -5.90
N TYR A 4 -3.17 3.10 -4.91
CA TYR A 4 -2.39 4.33 -5.03
C TYR A 4 -1.14 4.20 -4.15
N ILE A 5 0.02 4.36 -4.77
CA ILE A 5 1.33 4.26 -4.12
C ILE A 5 2.15 5.54 -4.35
N GLY A 6 3.10 5.80 -3.45
CA GLY A 6 4.03 6.92 -3.57
C GLY A 6 4.86 7.07 -2.31
N GLY A 7 5.79 8.01 -2.29
CA GLY A 7 6.47 8.40 -1.05
C GLY A 7 5.53 9.12 -0.06
N ALA A 8 6.01 9.38 1.15
CA ALA A 8 5.30 10.23 2.09
C ALA A 8 5.06 11.63 1.50
N TYR A 9 3.85 12.16 1.71
CA TYR A 9 3.46 13.52 1.29
C TYR A 9 3.55 13.79 -0.23
N GLN A 10 3.37 12.77 -1.07
CA GLN A 10 3.41 12.94 -2.53
C GLN A 10 2.03 13.28 -3.15
N GLY A 11 0.95 13.34 -2.38
CA GLY A 11 -0.40 13.70 -2.86
C GLY A 11 -1.29 12.52 -3.30
N GLN A 12 -0.87 11.27 -3.04
CA GLN A 12 -1.59 10.06 -3.42
C GLN A 12 -2.95 9.91 -2.73
N ALA A 13 -3.11 10.42 -1.50
CA ALA A 13 -4.35 10.27 -0.75
C ALA A 13 -5.44 11.20 -1.27
N GLU A 14 -5.07 12.45 -1.55
CA GLU A 14 -5.94 13.46 -2.16
C GLU A 14 -6.38 13.03 -3.55
N MET A 15 -5.43 12.51 -4.35
CA MET A 15 -5.70 11.98 -5.68
C MET A 15 -6.66 10.79 -5.64
N ALA A 16 -6.39 9.80 -4.79
CA ALA A 16 -7.25 8.64 -4.63
C ALA A 16 -8.68 9.03 -4.21
N GLN A 17 -8.82 10.01 -3.32
CA GLN A 17 -10.13 10.52 -2.90
C GLN A 17 -10.85 11.26 -4.03
N ALA A 18 -10.16 12.14 -4.77
CA ALA A 18 -10.75 12.90 -5.86
C ALA A 18 -11.23 12.00 -7.00
N GLU A 19 -10.47 10.95 -7.33
CA GLU A 19 -10.78 10.01 -8.40
C GLU A 19 -11.83 8.96 -8.01
N ASN A 20 -12.07 8.73 -6.71
CA ASN A 20 -12.94 7.67 -6.22
C ASN A 20 -13.92 8.16 -5.13
N PRO A 21 -14.80 9.14 -5.46
CA PRO A 21 -15.74 9.69 -4.51
C PRO A 21 -16.70 8.61 -3.99
N GLY A 22 -16.85 8.52 -2.67
CA GLY A 22 -17.80 7.60 -2.01
C GLY A 22 -17.35 6.14 -1.94
N MET A 23 -16.18 5.78 -2.46
CA MET A 23 -15.64 4.42 -2.34
C MET A 23 -14.96 4.19 -0.98
N PRO A 24 -14.85 2.93 -0.48
CA PRO A 24 -14.11 2.63 0.73
C PRO A 24 -12.60 2.92 0.59
N LEU A 25 -12.10 3.94 1.31
CA LEU A 25 -10.68 4.32 1.30
C LEU A 25 -9.92 3.72 2.47
N TYR A 26 -8.83 3.01 2.17
CA TYR A 26 -7.89 2.47 3.13
C TYR A 26 -6.61 3.29 3.08
N ARG A 27 -6.55 4.33 3.93
CA ARG A 27 -5.40 5.22 4.06
C ARG A 27 -4.30 4.59 4.89
N ASP A 28 -3.08 5.06 4.67
CA ASP A 28 -1.89 4.67 5.43
C ASP A 28 -1.75 3.14 5.55
N PHE A 29 -2.02 2.43 4.45
CA PHE A 29 -2.11 0.97 4.49
C PHE A 29 -0.78 0.30 4.87
N HIS A 30 0.35 0.99 4.65
CA HIS A 30 1.66 0.60 5.16
C HIS A 30 1.69 0.48 6.70
N GLU A 31 0.98 1.33 7.46
CA GLU A 31 0.85 1.19 8.91
C GLU A 31 -0.09 0.05 9.31
N THR A 32 -1.12 -0.22 8.49
CA THR A 32 -1.96 -1.41 8.68
C THR A 32 -1.11 -2.69 8.53
N ILE A 33 -0.22 -2.71 7.54
CA ILE A 33 0.75 -3.80 7.34
C ILE A 33 1.71 -3.88 8.51
N ARG A 34 2.23 -2.75 9.02
CA ARG A 34 3.08 -2.70 10.22
C ARG A 34 2.40 -3.41 11.38
N LYS A 35 1.18 -3.02 11.71
CA LYS A 35 0.42 -3.61 12.82
C LYS A 35 0.17 -5.11 12.58
N ALA A 36 -0.40 -5.46 11.44
CA ALA A 36 -0.80 -6.83 11.14
C ALA A 36 0.39 -7.80 11.07
N VAL A 37 1.49 -7.41 10.42
CA VAL A 37 2.62 -8.32 10.20
C VAL A 37 3.63 -8.25 11.35
N LEU A 38 4.02 -7.05 11.80
CA LEU A 38 5.10 -6.91 12.76
C LEU A 38 4.61 -7.03 14.20
N ALA A 39 3.49 -6.39 14.54
CA ALA A 39 2.97 -6.43 15.91
C ALA A 39 2.14 -7.70 16.19
N GLU A 40 1.32 -8.13 15.23
CA GLU A 40 0.44 -9.30 15.37
C GLU A 40 1.05 -10.60 14.79
N GLY A 41 2.21 -10.53 14.14
CA GLY A 41 2.93 -11.70 13.63
C GLY A 41 2.25 -12.41 12.46
N ARG A 42 1.34 -11.75 11.73
CA ARG A 42 0.65 -12.36 10.59
C ARG A 42 1.58 -12.51 9.40
N ASP A 43 1.43 -13.60 8.65
CA ASP A 43 2.14 -13.76 7.38
C ASP A 43 1.72 -12.67 6.36
N PRO A 44 2.66 -11.94 5.74
CA PRO A 44 2.35 -10.87 4.79
C PRO A 44 1.51 -11.31 3.60
N LEU A 45 1.78 -12.50 3.03
CA LEU A 45 1.11 -12.96 1.83
C LEU A 45 -0.32 -13.41 2.13
N ALA A 46 -0.50 -14.15 3.23
CA ALA A 46 -1.81 -14.54 3.73
C ALA A 46 -2.67 -13.33 4.12
N PHE A 47 -2.06 -12.33 4.78
CA PHE A 47 -2.71 -11.06 5.09
C PHE A 47 -3.20 -10.35 3.82
N ALA A 48 -2.32 -10.19 2.82
CA ALA A 48 -2.66 -9.51 1.58
C ALA A 48 -3.74 -10.24 0.78
N ALA A 49 -3.64 -11.58 0.68
CA ALA A 49 -4.61 -12.40 -0.03
C ALA A 49 -6.00 -12.34 0.64
N ALA A 50 -6.04 -12.37 1.98
CA ALA A 50 -7.29 -12.21 2.72
C ALA A 50 -7.90 -10.82 2.48
N PHE A 51 -7.09 -9.76 2.59
CA PHE A 51 -7.54 -8.40 2.34
C PHE A 51 -8.13 -8.23 0.93
N CYS A 52 -7.49 -8.77 -0.11
CA CYS A 52 -8.00 -8.71 -1.48
C CYS A 52 -9.36 -9.40 -1.64
N ARG A 53 -9.54 -10.56 -1.01
CA ARG A 53 -10.78 -11.34 -1.09
C ARG A 53 -11.92 -10.64 -0.33
N ASP A 54 -11.62 -10.10 0.85
CA ASP A 54 -12.62 -9.54 1.75
C ASP A 54 -13.01 -8.10 1.35
N HIS A 55 -12.16 -7.42 0.55
CA HIS A 55 -12.37 -6.04 0.10
C HIS A 55 -12.13 -5.85 -1.41
N PRO A 56 -12.94 -6.49 -2.27
CA PRO A 56 -12.75 -6.44 -3.72
C PRO A 56 -12.85 -5.03 -4.30
N ASP A 57 -13.63 -4.14 -3.68
CA ASP A 57 -13.87 -2.77 -4.16
C ASP A 57 -13.04 -1.70 -3.43
N ALA A 58 -12.06 -2.10 -2.62
CA ALA A 58 -11.24 -1.15 -1.86
C ALA A 58 -10.43 -0.20 -2.76
N VAL A 59 -10.29 1.03 -2.29
CA VAL A 59 -9.27 1.99 -2.74
C VAL A 59 -8.17 2.03 -1.70
N VAL A 60 -7.04 1.41 -2.00
CA VAL A 60 -5.91 1.29 -1.07
C VAL A 60 -4.89 2.37 -1.35
N ILE A 61 -4.44 3.06 -0.30
CA ILE A 61 -3.41 4.09 -0.37
C ILE A 61 -2.27 3.70 0.56
N ALA A 62 -1.07 3.55 0.01
CA ALA A 62 0.09 3.12 0.77
C ALA A 62 1.35 3.89 0.39
N ASN A 63 2.24 4.08 1.35
CA ASN A 63 3.57 4.59 1.06
C ASN A 63 4.47 3.46 0.56
N GLU A 64 5.26 3.76 -0.47
CA GLU A 64 6.40 2.95 -0.84
C GLU A 64 7.54 3.22 0.16
N VAL A 65 7.99 2.18 0.85
CA VAL A 65 9.10 2.27 1.82
C VAL A 65 10.38 1.60 1.32
N GLY A 66 10.37 1.11 0.07
CA GLY A 66 11.45 0.33 -0.53
C GLY A 66 12.52 1.13 -1.27
N ALA A 67 12.26 2.40 -1.57
CA ALA A 67 13.07 3.23 -2.48
C ALA A 67 14.22 4.00 -1.81
N GLY A 68 14.44 3.82 -0.51
CA GLY A 68 15.53 4.43 0.25
C GLY A 68 16.70 3.49 0.51
N VAL A 69 17.63 3.93 1.36
CA VAL A 69 18.73 3.08 1.87
C VAL A 69 18.19 1.95 2.75
N VAL A 70 18.98 0.87 2.90
CA VAL A 70 18.63 -0.24 3.79
C VAL A 70 18.71 0.24 5.25
N PRO A 71 17.64 0.10 6.05
CA PRO A 71 17.66 0.50 7.46
C PRO A 71 18.65 -0.31 8.29
N MET A 72 19.23 0.32 9.32
CA MET A 72 20.12 -0.36 10.27
C MET A 72 19.34 -1.29 11.21
N ALA A 73 18.19 -0.84 11.70
CA ALA A 73 17.35 -1.62 12.60
C ALA A 73 16.74 -2.84 11.87
N ALA A 74 16.75 -4.00 12.53
CA ALA A 74 16.16 -5.22 11.98
C ALA A 74 14.64 -5.09 11.77
N GLU A 75 13.97 -4.41 12.70
CA GLU A 75 12.52 -4.16 12.64
C GLU A 75 12.13 -3.31 11.43
N ASP A 76 12.87 -2.25 11.13
CA ASP A 76 12.64 -1.41 9.96
C ASP A 76 12.89 -2.16 8.64
N ARG A 77 13.88 -3.06 8.62
CA ARG A 77 14.11 -3.95 7.46
C ARG A 77 12.93 -4.93 7.29
N ALA A 78 12.46 -5.54 8.38
CA ALA A 78 11.30 -6.43 8.35
C ALA A 78 10.04 -5.69 7.89
N PHE A 79 9.85 -4.44 8.34
CA PHE A 79 8.78 -3.56 7.89
C PHE A 79 8.85 -3.30 6.38
N ARG A 80 10.03 -2.89 5.89
CA ARG A 80 10.27 -2.65 4.47
C ARG A 80 9.91 -3.87 3.61
N GLU A 81 10.36 -5.05 4.02
CA GLU A 81 10.08 -6.31 3.31
C GLU A 81 8.60 -6.70 3.36
N ALA A 82 7.94 -6.55 4.52
CA ALA A 82 6.53 -6.84 4.70
C ALA A 82 5.66 -5.95 3.80
N VAL A 83 5.89 -4.64 3.81
CA VAL A 83 5.17 -3.69 2.96
C VAL A 83 5.37 -4.02 1.49
N GLY A 84 6.61 -4.24 1.05
CA GLY A 84 6.90 -4.61 -0.34
C GLY A 84 6.13 -5.87 -0.79
N ARG A 85 6.16 -6.93 0.01
CA ARG A 85 5.47 -8.20 -0.30
C ARG A 85 3.96 -8.02 -0.40
N VAL A 86 3.36 -7.31 0.55
CA VAL A 86 1.91 -7.03 0.53
C VAL A 86 1.55 -6.20 -0.69
N LEU A 87 2.25 -5.08 -0.94
CA LEU A 87 1.95 -4.21 -2.08
C LEU A 87 2.10 -4.94 -3.43
N CYS A 88 3.05 -5.86 -3.57
CA CYS A 88 3.13 -6.70 -4.78
C CYS A 88 1.91 -7.61 -4.97
N VAL A 89 1.28 -8.10 -3.90
CA VAL A 89 0.04 -8.89 -3.98
C VAL A 89 -1.15 -7.99 -4.30
N LEU A 90 -1.25 -6.83 -3.64
CA LEU A 90 -2.32 -5.86 -3.94
C LEU A 90 -2.23 -5.38 -5.39
N ALA A 91 -1.06 -4.99 -5.87
CA ALA A 91 -0.86 -4.55 -7.25
C ALA A 91 -1.23 -5.63 -8.28
N ARG A 92 -0.96 -6.91 -7.98
CA ARG A 92 -1.37 -8.04 -8.82
C ARG A 92 -2.89 -8.19 -8.90
N ASN A 93 -3.61 -7.97 -7.81
CA ASN A 93 -5.08 -8.10 -7.73
C ASN A 93 -5.84 -6.81 -8.05
N ALA A 94 -5.17 -5.65 -8.04
CA ALA A 94 -5.79 -4.37 -8.33
C ALA A 94 -6.14 -4.25 -9.82
N GLU A 95 -7.27 -3.64 -10.13
CA GLU A 95 -7.65 -3.27 -11.49
C GLU A 95 -6.80 -2.12 -12.01
N GLN A 96 -6.42 -1.21 -11.10
CA GLN A 96 -5.61 -0.03 -11.39
C GLN A 96 -4.52 0.12 -10.34
N VAL A 97 -3.31 0.47 -10.78
CA VAL A 97 -2.23 0.91 -9.90
C VAL A 97 -1.74 2.29 -10.36
N THR A 98 -1.83 3.28 -9.49
CA THR A 98 -1.34 4.64 -9.73
C THR A 98 -0.17 4.93 -8.80
N ARG A 99 0.96 5.36 -9.35
CA ARG A 99 2.09 5.88 -8.57
C ARG A 99 2.09 7.41 -8.60
N CYS A 100 2.13 8.04 -7.43
CA CYS A 100 2.16 9.48 -7.28
C CYS A 100 3.56 9.98 -6.93
N ILE A 101 4.04 11.00 -7.64
CA ILE A 101 5.31 11.70 -7.39
C ILE A 101 5.08 13.19 -7.61
N CYS A 102 5.41 14.02 -6.62
CA CYS A 102 5.23 15.47 -6.62
C CYS A 102 3.80 15.90 -6.99
N GLY A 103 2.78 15.17 -6.52
CA GLY A 103 1.37 15.39 -6.86
C GLY A 103 0.95 14.85 -8.24
N ILE A 104 1.87 14.25 -8.99
CA ILE A 104 1.62 13.76 -10.35
C ILE A 104 1.38 12.25 -10.30
N GLY A 105 0.18 11.84 -10.70
CA GLY A 105 -0.24 10.45 -10.76
C GLY A 105 0.08 9.83 -12.10
N VAL A 106 0.79 8.71 -12.09
CA VAL A 106 1.05 7.90 -13.27
C VAL A 106 0.41 6.54 -13.06
N ARG A 107 -0.57 6.20 -13.88
CA ARG A 107 -1.15 4.85 -13.92
C ARG A 107 -0.15 3.88 -14.55
N ILE A 108 0.26 2.87 -13.78
CA ILE A 108 1.23 1.85 -14.18
C ILE A 108 0.60 0.46 -14.40
N LYS A 109 -0.70 0.32 -14.12
CA LYS A 109 -1.60 -0.80 -14.46
C LYS A 109 -3.03 -0.28 -14.51
#